data_AF-A0A9E0TXY6-F1
#
_entry.id   AF-A0A9E0TXY6-F1
#
_cell.length_a   1.000
_cell.length_b   1.000
_cell.length_c   1.000
_cell.angle_alpha   90.00
_cell.angle_beta   90.00
_cell.angle_gamma   90.00
#
_symmetry.space_group_name_H-M   'P 1'
#
loop_
_entity.id
_entity.type
_entity.pdbx_description
1 polymer ?
#
loop_
_entity_poly.entity_id
_entity_poly.type
_entity_poly.pdbx_seq_one_letter_code
_entity_poly.pdbx_strand_id
1 'polypeptide(L)'
;CQRELNLLNSYAIRTNALRKELMKTDMRVRQKNQFFERLSKLGDLIFPRRKLLIQQISSRFIEDVNHFIATGFTQELKTPALFDLREEIKALQSIAKILTLNTEAFSKTRKSLSECWDSIKNVVKERRKVVSEQRAAYKEHHDLFATRLEELKAGGAAGTISAAEGMAKVDEIIKEMRATTLGKVEIRNLRGMVQELQEIFSSQSRLQEAIKQQEARQREQEANAHFEKIRERLQAFVQEADSHSLDQFTDQAALLTKEIAEAKPNRVQKQQIEKLERQLRNILEEKKDQQQLLLSDDEKEAIHQLKGVLKERKERRQEIKNQISEWRKASSGSGLDFTQAMRFNELIEAEEDRLEKIESGIYEVEKEIARLQRQVKS
;
A
#
# COMPACT_ATOMS: atom_id res chain seq x y z
N CYS A 1 38.40 18.44 63.12
CA CYS A 1 39.68 18.14 62.44
C CYS A 1 40.28 19.37 61.74
N GLN A 2 39.73 19.92 60.64
CA GLN A 2 40.39 21.03 59.91
C GLN A 2 40.55 22.33 60.73
N ARG A 3 39.56 22.72 61.55
CA ARG A 3 39.65 23.91 62.42
C ARG A 3 40.78 23.78 63.45
N GLU A 4 40.88 22.62 64.09
CA GLU A 4 41.96 22.27 65.03
C GLU A 4 43.32 22.26 64.31
N LEU A 5 43.38 21.73 63.09
CA LEU A 5 44.60 21.71 62.30
C LEU A 5 45.05 23.13 61.87
N ASN A 6 44.12 24.02 61.51
CA ASN A 6 44.42 25.42 61.22
C ASN A 6 45.01 26.15 62.45
N LEU A 7 44.44 25.88 63.63
CA LEU A 7 44.95 26.41 64.90
C LEU A 7 46.37 25.90 65.19
N LEU A 8 46.61 24.59 65.06
CA LEU A 8 47.91 23.97 65.24
C LEU A 8 48.94 24.44 64.20
N ASN A 9 48.53 24.72 62.95
CA ASN A 9 49.37 25.33 61.94
C ASN A 9 49.84 26.73 62.39
N SER A 10 48.92 27.56 62.89
CA SER A 10 49.23 28.90 63.41
C SER A 10 50.20 28.82 64.60
N TYR A 11 49.93 27.92 65.56
CA TYR A 11 50.81 27.72 66.71
C TYR A 11 52.18 27.15 66.32
N ALA A 12 52.25 26.25 65.33
CA ALA A 12 53.51 25.74 64.82
C ALA A 12 54.35 26.85 64.14
N ILE A 13 53.73 27.70 63.33
CA ILE A 13 54.40 28.85 62.70
C ILE A 13 54.92 29.80 63.77
N ARG A 14 54.09 30.15 64.76
CA ARG A 14 54.46 31.07 65.85
C ARG A 14 55.56 30.49 66.73
N THR A 15 55.51 29.19 67.05
CA THR A 15 56.57 28.51 67.82
C THR A 15 57.90 28.54 67.06
N ASN A 16 57.89 28.29 65.74
CA ASN A 16 59.09 28.37 64.92
C ASN A 16 59.61 29.81 64.77
N ALA A 17 58.72 30.80 64.65
CA ALA A 17 59.10 32.22 64.62
C ALA A 17 59.77 32.63 65.94
N LEU A 18 59.17 32.32 67.08
CA LEU A 18 59.73 32.58 68.41
C LEU A 18 61.08 31.89 68.61
N ARG A 19 61.25 30.65 68.13
CA ARG A 19 62.57 29.97 68.15
C ARG A 19 63.61 30.73 67.33
N LYS A 20 63.27 31.22 66.12
CA LYS A 20 64.17 32.00 65.26
C LYS A 20 64.50 33.37 65.85
N GLU A 21 63.52 34.03 66.47
CA GLU A 21 63.72 35.31 67.15
C GLU A 21 64.61 35.13 68.38
N LEU A 22 64.31 34.16 69.24
CA LEU A 22 65.09 33.84 70.42
C LEU A 22 66.56 33.53 70.09
N MET A 23 66.81 32.86 68.95
CA MET A 23 68.16 32.62 68.45
C MET A 23 68.94 33.92 68.19
N LYS A 24 68.28 34.96 67.67
CA LYS A 24 68.88 36.25 67.32
C LYS A 24 68.94 37.25 68.48
N THR A 25 68.13 37.06 69.52
CA THR A 25 68.13 37.95 70.69
C THR A 25 69.37 37.71 71.56
N ASP A 26 70.07 38.81 71.89
CA ASP A 26 71.14 38.83 72.87
C ASP A 26 70.55 38.74 74.29
N MET A 27 70.82 37.63 74.96
CA MET A 27 70.33 37.34 76.31
C MET A 27 71.30 36.37 76.98
N ARG A 28 71.33 36.38 78.32
CA ARG A 28 72.11 35.43 79.11
C ARG A 28 71.76 33.99 78.71
N VAL A 29 72.79 33.20 78.37
CA VAL A 29 72.65 31.82 77.84
C VAL A 29 71.73 30.94 78.70
N ARG A 30 71.82 31.04 80.04
CA ARG A 30 70.96 30.27 80.96
C ARG A 30 69.46 30.55 80.76
N GLN A 31 69.07 31.82 80.59
CA GLN A 31 67.68 32.20 80.36
C GLN A 31 67.24 31.80 78.95
N LYS A 32 68.12 31.97 77.95
CA LYS A 32 67.91 31.53 76.58
C LYS A 32 67.62 30.03 76.48
N ASN A 33 68.38 29.21 77.19
CA ASN A 33 68.16 27.76 77.26
C ASN A 33 66.84 27.39 77.93
N GLN A 34 66.43 28.09 79.00
CA GLN A 34 65.12 27.87 79.63
C GLN A 34 63.95 28.20 78.68
N PHE A 35 64.06 29.27 77.88
CA PHE A 35 63.06 29.58 76.86
C PHE A 35 63.04 28.55 75.73
N PHE A 36 64.20 28.06 75.29
CA PHE A 36 64.25 26.96 74.32
C PHE A 36 63.63 25.67 74.86
N GLU A 37 63.85 25.33 76.13
CA GLU A 37 63.25 24.15 76.75
C GLU A 37 61.72 24.27 76.79
N ARG A 38 61.18 25.45 77.15
CA ARG A 38 59.74 25.72 77.14
C ARG A 38 59.15 25.65 75.72
N LEU A 39 59.82 26.24 74.73
CA LEU A 39 59.43 26.16 73.32
C LEU A 39 59.57 24.74 72.76
N SER A 40 60.46 23.92 73.32
CA SER A 40 60.60 22.49 72.97
C SER A 40 59.41 21.69 73.48
N LYS A 41 59.07 21.82 74.77
CA LYS A 41 57.87 21.21 75.36
C LYS A 41 56.58 21.58 74.62
N LEU A 42 56.43 22.85 74.22
CA LEU A 42 55.30 23.29 73.38
C LEU A 42 55.32 22.65 71.99
N GLY A 43 56.50 22.56 71.37
CA GLY A 43 56.68 21.87 70.10
C GLY A 43 56.30 20.40 70.16
N ASP A 44 56.69 19.70 71.22
CA ASP A 44 56.43 18.27 71.43
C ASP A 44 54.93 17.96 71.54
N LEU A 45 54.11 18.93 71.95
CA LEU A 45 52.65 18.83 71.95
C LEU A 45 52.05 19.14 70.57
N ILE A 46 52.55 20.18 69.89
CA ILE A 46 51.94 20.72 68.67
C ILE A 46 52.30 19.88 67.44
N PHE A 47 53.58 19.56 67.23
CA PHE A 47 54.05 18.94 65.99
C PHE A 47 53.52 17.51 65.77
N PRO A 48 53.53 16.60 66.77
CA PRO A 48 52.99 15.25 66.60
C PRO A 48 51.49 15.25 66.35
N ARG A 49 50.73 16.06 67.11
CA ARG A 49 49.27 16.18 66.94
C ARG A 49 48.91 16.74 65.56
N ARG A 50 49.64 17.75 65.08
CA ARG A 50 49.48 18.30 63.73
C ARG A 50 49.73 17.24 62.66
N LYS A 51 50.82 16.48 62.77
CA LYS A 51 51.16 15.41 61.82
C LYS A 51 50.07 14.34 61.75
N LEU A 52 49.57 13.92 62.91
CA LEU A 52 48.49 12.92 63.01
C LEU A 52 47.19 13.43 62.37
N LEU A 53 46.79 14.68 62.62
CA LEU A 53 45.59 15.25 62.01
C LEU A 53 45.71 15.41 60.49
N ILE A 54 46.88 15.81 59.98
CA ILE A 54 47.15 15.85 58.52
C ILE A 54 46.97 14.45 57.94
N GLN A 55 47.53 13.42 58.58
CA GLN A 55 47.42 12.04 58.11
C GLN A 55 45.95 11.56 58.10
N GLN A 56 45.19 11.81 59.16
CA GLN A 56 43.78 11.44 59.24
C GLN A 56 42.91 12.12 58.16
N ILE A 57 43.08 13.43 57.97
CA ILE A 57 42.34 14.17 56.93
C ILE A 57 42.75 13.68 55.54
N SER A 58 44.04 13.41 55.33
CA SER A 58 44.56 12.90 54.07
C SER A 58 44.00 11.51 53.73
N SER A 59 43.97 10.59 54.69
CA SER A 59 43.42 9.24 54.50
C SER A 59 41.92 9.29 54.19
N ARG A 60 41.13 10.06 54.96
CA ARG A 60 39.68 10.20 54.71
C ARG A 60 39.39 10.80 53.35
N PHE A 61 40.13 11.84 52.95
CA PHE A 61 39.93 12.45 51.64
C PHE A 61 40.25 11.49 50.49
N ILE A 62 41.27 10.63 50.64
CA ILE A 62 41.55 9.56 49.67
C ILE A 62 40.38 8.57 49.61
N GLU A 63 39.85 8.15 50.75
CA GLU A 63 38.70 7.24 50.83
C GLU A 63 37.46 7.84 50.16
N ASP A 64 37.16 9.11 50.43
CA ASP A 64 36.03 9.83 49.82
C ASP A 64 36.17 9.90 48.30
N VAL A 65 37.37 10.22 47.79
CA VAL A 65 37.64 10.26 46.35
C VAL A 65 37.53 8.86 45.73
N ASN A 66 38.07 7.84 46.38
CA ASN A 66 37.96 6.46 45.88
C ASN A 66 36.51 5.98 45.87
N HIS A 67 35.72 6.33 46.88
CA HIS A 67 34.31 6.01 46.95
C HIS A 67 33.54 6.69 45.82
N PHE A 68 33.78 7.99 45.59
CA PHE A 68 33.23 8.72 44.45
C PHE A 68 33.55 8.06 43.11
N ILE A 69 34.80 7.63 42.91
CA ILE A 69 35.21 6.96 41.66
C ILE A 69 34.48 5.62 41.52
N ALA A 70 34.41 4.82 42.59
CA ALA A 70 33.77 3.52 42.57
C ALA A 70 32.26 3.61 42.29
N THR A 71 31.57 4.61 42.85
CA THR A 71 30.12 4.78 42.66
C THR A 71 29.79 5.49 41.34
N GLY A 72 30.60 6.48 40.97
CA GLY A 72 30.36 7.32 39.81
C GLY A 72 30.77 6.73 38.47
N PHE A 73 31.67 5.73 38.43
CA PHE A 73 32.24 5.21 37.17
C PHE A 73 31.98 3.71 36.94
N THR A 74 31.01 3.10 37.64
CA THR A 74 30.72 1.66 37.55
C THR A 74 29.74 1.26 36.45
N GLN A 75 28.95 2.17 35.89
CA GLN A 75 27.95 1.88 34.86
C GLN A 75 28.09 2.80 33.64
N GLU A 76 27.51 2.40 32.50
CA GLU A 76 27.43 3.27 31.32
C GLU A 76 26.67 4.56 31.65
N LEU A 77 27.42 5.66 31.75
CA LEU A 77 26.90 6.93 32.24
C LEU A 77 25.97 7.58 31.23
N LYS A 78 24.72 7.86 31.64
CA LYS A 78 23.79 8.68 30.86
C LYS A 78 24.31 10.13 30.76
N THR A 79 23.92 10.85 29.71
CA THR A 79 24.42 12.20 29.43
C THR A 79 24.23 13.20 30.58
N PRO A 80 23.11 13.23 31.32
CA PRO A 80 22.96 14.11 32.48
C PRO A 80 23.96 13.79 33.60
N ALA A 81 24.12 12.51 33.92
CA ALA A 81 25.04 12.05 34.95
C ALA A 81 26.51 12.41 34.63
N LEU A 82 26.90 12.48 33.34
CA LEU A 82 28.24 12.94 32.95
C LEU A 82 28.50 14.40 33.31
N PHE A 83 27.48 15.27 33.30
CA PHE A 83 27.62 16.67 33.70
C PHE A 83 27.72 16.80 35.22
N ASP A 84 26.89 16.08 35.95
CA ASP A 84 26.88 16.09 37.42
C ASP A 84 28.23 15.61 37.97
N LEU A 85 28.75 14.48 37.46
CA LEU A 85 30.07 13.97 37.82
C LEU A 85 31.21 14.95 37.50
N ARG A 86 31.06 15.76 36.44
CA ARG A 86 32.06 16.76 36.08
C ARG A 86 32.10 17.91 37.09
N GLU A 87 30.95 18.35 37.58
CA GLU A 87 30.87 19.35 38.64
C GLU A 87 31.35 18.79 39.98
N GLU A 88 31.04 17.53 40.30
CA GLU A 88 31.56 16.85 41.48
C GLU A 88 33.09 16.73 41.47
N ILE A 89 33.71 16.40 40.32
CA ILE A 89 35.17 16.40 40.18
C ILE A 89 35.75 17.78 40.48
N LYS A 90 35.14 18.87 39.97
CA LYS A 90 35.60 20.23 40.26
C LYS A 90 35.45 20.56 41.74
N ALA A 91 34.36 20.16 42.36
CA ALA A 91 34.11 20.36 43.78
C ALA A 91 35.18 19.64 44.62
N LEU A 92 35.47 18.37 44.33
CA LEU A 92 36.52 17.60 45.00
C LEU A 92 37.92 18.20 44.79
N GLN A 93 38.23 18.65 43.57
CA GLN A 93 39.49 19.36 43.29
C GLN A 93 39.60 20.70 44.03
N SER A 94 38.48 21.41 44.22
CA SER A 94 38.42 22.65 45.00
C SER A 94 38.64 22.37 46.50
N ILE A 95 37.95 21.36 47.03
CA ILE A 95 38.09 20.92 48.43
C ILE A 95 39.53 20.49 48.72
N ALA A 96 40.18 19.77 47.80
CA ALA A 96 41.58 19.36 47.93
C ALA A 96 42.55 20.55 48.11
N LYS A 97 42.21 21.74 47.59
CA LYS A 97 43.03 22.97 47.75
C LYS A 97 42.82 23.64 49.11
N ILE A 98 41.65 23.43 49.72
CA ILE A 98 41.29 24.04 51.02
C ILE A 98 41.79 23.16 52.17
N LEU A 99 41.76 21.84 52.01
CA LEU A 99 42.22 20.90 53.01
C LEU A 99 43.74 20.90 53.14
N THR A 100 44.25 20.81 54.37
CA THR A 100 45.69 20.66 54.60
C THR A 100 46.06 19.17 54.47
N LEU A 101 46.25 18.74 53.23
CA LEU A 101 46.62 17.37 52.86
C LEU A 101 48.15 17.18 52.85
N ASN A 102 48.59 15.95 53.05
CA ASN A 102 49.98 15.59 52.73
C ASN A 102 50.20 15.56 51.21
N THR A 103 51.47 15.66 50.79
CA THR A 103 51.84 15.76 49.37
C THR A 103 51.43 14.54 48.56
N GLU A 104 51.47 13.35 49.18
CA GLU A 104 51.09 12.09 48.55
C GLU A 104 49.59 12.03 48.26
N ALA A 105 48.75 12.31 49.27
CA ALA A 105 47.30 12.32 49.12
C ALA A 105 46.86 13.34 48.08
N PHE A 106 47.37 14.57 48.15
CA PHE A 106 47.04 15.61 47.17
C PHE A 106 47.41 15.18 45.74
N SER A 107 48.61 14.65 45.54
CA SER A 107 49.07 14.20 44.22
C SER A 107 48.25 13.02 43.70
N LYS A 108 47.98 12.03 44.56
CA LYS A 108 47.22 10.83 44.22
C LYS A 108 45.77 11.16 43.85
N THR A 109 45.06 11.88 44.71
CA THR A 109 43.65 12.23 44.46
C THR A 109 43.52 13.16 43.25
N ARG A 110 44.46 14.09 43.06
CA ARG A 110 44.47 14.96 41.88
C ARG A 110 44.63 14.16 40.59
N LYS A 111 45.59 13.22 40.55
CA LYS A 111 45.82 12.37 39.38
C LYS A 111 44.58 11.54 39.05
N SER A 112 43.98 10.87 40.02
CA SER A 112 42.78 10.05 39.81
C SER A 112 41.59 10.88 39.33
N LEU A 113 41.35 12.07 39.93
CA LEU A 113 40.27 12.96 39.48
C LEU A 113 40.50 13.51 38.07
N SER A 114 41.77 13.74 37.67
CA SER A 114 42.12 14.13 36.31
C SER A 114 41.86 13.01 35.30
N GLU A 115 42.22 11.76 35.63
CA GLU A 115 41.94 10.58 34.79
C GLU A 115 40.42 10.40 34.59
N CYS A 116 39.63 10.54 35.66
CA CYS A 116 38.17 10.52 35.60
C CYS A 116 37.59 11.64 34.70
N TRP A 117 38.14 12.85 34.79
CA TRP A 117 37.74 13.96 33.94
C TRP A 117 38.01 13.70 32.46
N ASP A 118 39.19 13.16 32.14
CA ASP A 118 39.55 12.84 30.76
C ASP A 118 38.68 11.69 30.21
N SER A 119 38.33 10.70 31.04
CA SER A 119 37.36 9.66 30.70
C SER A 119 35.99 10.26 30.30
N ILE A 120 35.43 11.15 31.13
CA ILE A 120 34.17 11.85 30.82
C ILE A 120 34.29 12.61 29.49
N LYS A 121 35.41 13.33 29.29
CA LYS A 121 35.64 14.10 28.06
C LYS A 121 35.68 13.22 26.82
N ASN A 122 36.31 12.05 26.90
CA ASN A 122 36.38 11.09 25.80
C ASN A 122 35.00 10.51 25.47
N VAL A 123 34.23 10.11 26.48
CA VAL A 123 32.86 9.60 26.30
C VAL A 123 31.96 10.66 25.63
N VAL A 124 32.05 11.91 26.06
CA VAL A 124 31.30 13.02 25.44
C VAL A 124 31.72 13.24 23.99
N LYS A 125 33.03 13.15 23.69
CA LYS A 125 33.57 13.31 22.34
C LYS A 125 33.09 12.19 21.40
N GLU A 126 33.16 10.94 21.85
CA GLU A 126 32.68 9.78 21.09
C GLU A 126 31.18 9.87 20.84
N ARG A 127 30.37 10.19 21.85
CA ARG A 127 28.92 10.40 21.67
C ARG A 127 28.61 11.50 20.68
N ARG A 128 29.34 12.63 20.75
CA ARG A 128 29.18 13.72 19.79
C ARG A 128 29.52 13.28 18.37
N LYS A 129 30.54 12.44 18.20
CA LYS A 129 30.93 11.87 16.92
C LYS A 129 29.82 10.96 16.36
N VAL A 130 29.33 10.02 17.16
CA VAL A 130 28.22 9.12 16.78
C VAL A 130 26.97 9.90 16.39
N VAL A 131 26.57 10.90 17.19
CA VAL A 131 25.41 11.76 16.88
C VAL A 131 25.62 12.53 15.58
N SER A 132 26.86 13.00 15.32
CA SER A 132 27.18 13.70 14.07
C SER A 132 27.14 12.77 12.86
N GLU A 133 27.66 11.54 12.98
CA GLU A 133 27.62 10.52 11.93
C GLU A 133 26.19 10.08 11.64
N GLN A 134 25.38 9.83 12.67
CA GLN A 134 23.94 9.53 12.52
C GLN A 134 23.21 10.68 11.84
N ARG A 135 23.49 11.94 12.21
CA ARG A 135 22.86 13.10 11.57
C ARG A 135 23.26 13.25 10.10
N ALA A 136 24.52 12.95 9.76
CA ALA A 136 24.97 12.94 8.38
C ALA A 136 24.23 11.85 7.58
N ALA A 137 24.14 10.64 8.12
CA ALA A 137 23.38 9.55 7.49
C ALA A 137 21.89 9.90 7.32
N TYR A 138 21.25 10.51 8.34
CA TYR A 138 19.86 10.96 8.23
C TYR A 138 19.67 11.99 7.12
N LYS A 139 20.64 12.89 6.93
CA LYS A 139 20.60 13.88 5.86
C LYS A 139 20.78 13.24 4.49
N GLU A 140 21.74 12.33 4.32
CA GLU A 140 21.94 11.61 3.07
C GLU A 140 20.71 10.79 2.67
N HIS A 141 20.12 10.06 3.61
CA HIS A 141 18.87 9.33 3.37
C HIS A 141 17.71 10.26 3.05
N HIS A 142 17.59 11.39 3.76
CA HIS A 142 16.57 12.40 3.48
C HIS A 142 16.70 12.95 2.06
N ASP A 143 17.90 13.36 1.66
CA ASP A 143 18.15 13.96 0.35
C ASP A 143 17.85 12.94 -0.77
N LEU A 144 18.22 11.66 -0.59
CA LEU A 144 17.89 10.59 -1.53
C LEU A 144 16.38 10.39 -1.70
N PHE A 145 15.62 10.35 -0.61
CA PHE A 145 14.16 10.22 -0.69
C PHE A 145 13.50 11.49 -1.23
N ALA A 146 14.00 12.68 -0.87
CA ALA A 146 13.49 13.94 -1.37
C ALA A 146 13.65 14.03 -2.89
N THR A 147 14.81 13.67 -3.43
CA THR A 147 15.03 13.63 -4.90
C THR A 147 14.09 12.64 -5.58
N ARG A 148 13.91 11.43 -5.04
CA ARG A 148 12.95 10.44 -5.59
C ARG A 148 11.50 10.96 -5.57
N LEU A 149 11.09 11.61 -4.49
CA LEU A 149 9.75 12.20 -4.39
C LEU A 149 9.58 13.39 -5.34
N GLU A 150 10.60 14.22 -5.53
CA GLU A 150 10.59 15.32 -6.52
C GLU A 150 10.53 14.80 -7.96
N GLU A 151 11.28 13.75 -8.30
CA GLU A 151 11.20 13.08 -9.59
C GLU A 151 9.81 12.51 -9.87
N LEU A 152 9.18 11.88 -8.86
CA LEU A 152 7.80 11.42 -8.96
C LEU A 152 6.81 12.57 -9.12
N LYS A 153 7.03 13.70 -8.42
CA LYS A 153 6.21 14.90 -8.55
C LYS A 153 6.29 15.47 -9.96
N ALA A 154 7.50 15.55 -10.51
CA ALA A 154 7.74 15.99 -11.88
C ALA A 154 7.11 15.04 -12.91
N GLY A 155 7.28 13.72 -12.73
CA GLY A 155 6.68 12.71 -13.62
C GLY A 155 5.15 12.65 -13.56
N GLY A 156 4.56 12.92 -12.39
CA GLY A 156 3.12 13.04 -12.22
C GLY A 156 2.54 14.33 -12.82
N ALA A 157 3.27 15.44 -12.71
CA ALA A 157 2.89 16.72 -13.34
C ALA A 157 3.02 16.68 -14.87
N ALA A 158 4.04 15.98 -15.39
CA ALA A 158 4.25 15.79 -16.82
C ALA A 158 3.33 14.71 -17.44
N GLY A 159 2.49 14.05 -16.64
CA GLY A 159 1.56 13.00 -17.10
C GLY A 159 2.27 11.74 -17.62
N THR A 160 3.56 11.58 -17.33
CA THR A 160 4.38 10.46 -17.78
C THR A 160 4.15 9.21 -16.94
N ILE A 161 3.63 9.38 -15.73
CA ILE A 161 3.33 8.31 -14.78
C ILE A 161 1.82 8.28 -14.57
N SER A 162 1.20 7.12 -14.73
CA SER A 162 -0.22 6.97 -14.45
C SER A 162 -0.51 7.12 -12.95
N ALA A 163 -1.71 7.55 -12.57
CA ALA A 163 -2.08 7.73 -11.16
C ALA A 163 -1.91 6.45 -10.33
N ALA A 164 -2.15 5.28 -10.93
CA ALA A 164 -1.97 3.98 -10.27
C ALA A 164 -0.49 3.63 -10.06
N GLU A 165 0.35 3.84 -11.07
CA GLU A 165 1.81 3.62 -10.95
C GLU A 165 2.46 4.62 -10.00
N GLY A 166 2.00 5.87 -9.99
CA GLY A 166 2.46 6.92 -9.08
C GLY A 166 2.18 6.55 -7.62
N MET A 167 0.96 6.10 -7.31
CA MET A 167 0.62 5.63 -5.96
C MET A 167 1.42 4.40 -5.53
N ALA A 168 1.63 3.42 -6.42
CA ALA A 168 2.43 2.24 -6.12
C ALA A 168 3.89 2.60 -5.77
N LYS A 169 4.50 3.53 -6.52
CA LYS A 169 5.86 4.01 -6.24
C LYS A 169 5.95 4.82 -4.95
N VAL A 170 4.92 5.61 -4.62
CA VAL A 170 4.85 6.31 -3.32
C VAL A 170 4.79 5.30 -2.16
N ASP A 171 4.02 4.23 -2.30
CA ASP A 171 3.95 3.17 -1.27
C ASP A 171 5.26 2.40 -1.12
N GLU A 172 5.99 2.19 -2.22
CA GLU A 172 7.33 1.61 -2.21
C GLU A 172 8.31 2.52 -1.44
N ILE A 173 8.32 3.82 -1.72
CA ILE A 173 9.13 4.81 -0.98
C ILE A 173 8.76 4.81 0.51
N ILE A 174 7.47 4.74 0.86
CA ILE A 174 7.05 4.66 2.27
C ILE A 174 7.60 3.39 2.94
N LYS A 175 7.63 2.25 2.25
CA LYS A 175 8.21 1.01 2.78
C LYS A 175 9.72 1.14 2.98
N GLU A 176 10.44 1.71 2.03
CA GLU A 176 11.88 1.97 2.14
C GLU A 176 12.20 2.97 3.27
N MET A 177 11.39 4.02 3.43
CA MET A 177 11.52 4.98 4.53
C MET A 177 11.31 4.35 5.91
N ARG A 178 10.51 3.29 6.01
CA ARG A 178 10.33 2.54 7.28
C ARG A 178 11.51 1.61 7.57
N ALA A 179 12.20 1.13 6.54
CA ALA A 179 13.35 0.24 6.66
C ALA A 179 14.65 1.00 6.96
N THR A 180 14.74 2.27 6.56
CA THR A 180 15.92 3.12 6.73
C THR A 180 15.86 3.93 8.03
N THR A 181 17.03 4.21 8.61
CA THR A 181 17.12 5.04 9.81
C THR A 181 17.03 6.51 9.40
N LEU A 182 15.91 7.15 9.74
CA LEU A 182 15.66 8.57 9.49
C LEU A 182 15.41 9.31 10.81
N GLY A 183 15.78 10.59 10.86
CA GLY A 183 15.49 11.45 12.00
C GLY A 183 14.03 11.92 12.02
N LYS A 184 13.58 12.39 13.20
CA LYS A 184 12.17 12.79 13.42
C LYS A 184 11.75 13.99 12.55
N VAL A 185 12.67 14.91 12.27
CA VAL A 185 12.39 16.11 11.46
C VAL A 185 12.34 15.73 9.98
N GLU A 186 13.28 14.90 9.55
CA GLU A 186 13.39 14.37 8.20
C GLU A 186 12.15 13.55 7.82
N ILE A 187 11.68 12.66 8.72
CA ILE A 187 10.43 11.91 8.53
C ILE A 187 9.22 12.85 8.38
N ARG A 188 9.16 13.93 9.16
CA ARG A 188 8.05 14.88 9.09
C ARG A 188 8.02 15.58 7.72
N ASN A 189 9.18 16.02 7.23
CA ASN A 189 9.30 16.67 5.93
C ASN A 189 8.92 15.72 4.78
N LEU A 190 9.50 14.52 4.77
CA LEU A 190 9.20 13.51 3.75
C LEU A 190 7.73 13.07 3.77
N ARG A 191 7.10 12.95 4.95
CA ARG A 191 5.65 12.69 5.04
C ARG A 191 4.81 13.81 4.43
N GLY A 192 5.20 15.07 4.59
CA GLY A 192 4.54 16.20 3.93
C GLY A 192 4.61 16.06 2.41
N MET A 193 5.79 15.79 1.87
CA MET A 193 5.98 15.57 0.42
C MET A 193 5.17 14.37 -0.11
N VAL A 194 5.12 13.27 0.64
CA VAL A 194 4.31 12.09 0.33
C VAL A 194 2.82 12.42 0.30
N GLN A 195 2.32 13.20 1.27
CA GLN A 195 0.91 13.60 1.30
C GLN A 195 0.55 14.47 0.09
N GLU A 196 1.39 15.45 -0.26
CA GLU A 196 1.18 16.26 -1.47
C GLU A 196 1.10 15.39 -2.73
N LEU A 197 1.98 14.39 -2.88
CA LEU A 197 1.95 13.46 -4.01
C LEU A 197 0.70 12.58 -4.03
N GLN A 198 0.27 12.07 -2.87
CA GLN A 198 -0.96 11.29 -2.74
C GLN A 198 -2.19 12.11 -3.14
N GLU A 199 -2.25 13.39 -2.79
CA GLU A 199 -3.33 14.29 -3.21
C GLU A 199 -3.31 14.52 -4.73
N ILE A 200 -2.13 14.70 -5.35
CA ILE A 200 -2.00 14.85 -6.81
C ILE A 200 -2.49 13.59 -7.53
N PHE A 201 -2.01 12.41 -7.16
CA PHE A 201 -2.41 11.18 -7.88
C PHE A 201 -3.87 10.78 -7.60
N SER A 202 -4.37 10.98 -6.38
CA SER A 202 -5.76 10.68 -6.06
C SER A 202 -6.74 11.62 -6.79
N SER A 203 -6.40 12.90 -6.93
CA SER A 203 -7.21 13.85 -7.71
C SER A 203 -7.20 13.50 -9.20
N GLN A 204 -6.06 13.13 -9.78
CA GLN A 204 -5.98 12.64 -11.17
C GLN A 204 -6.80 11.37 -11.38
N SER A 205 -6.75 10.41 -10.45
CA SER A 205 -7.56 9.18 -10.53
C SER A 205 -9.07 9.48 -10.48
N ARG A 206 -9.50 10.37 -9.57
CA ARG A 206 -10.91 10.78 -9.47
C ARG A 206 -11.41 11.46 -10.73
N LEU A 207 -10.58 12.31 -11.36
CA LEU A 207 -10.92 12.96 -12.62
C LEU A 207 -11.09 11.95 -13.75
N GLN A 208 -10.18 10.98 -13.87
CA GLN A 208 -10.30 9.91 -14.87
C GLN A 208 -11.54 9.01 -14.64
N GLU A 209 -11.84 8.68 -13.39
CA GLU A 209 -13.05 7.92 -13.04
C GLU A 209 -14.32 8.72 -13.34
N ALA A 210 -14.34 10.02 -13.04
CA ALA A 210 -15.46 10.89 -13.35
C ALA A 210 -15.71 11.00 -14.85
N ILE A 211 -14.66 11.14 -15.66
CA ILE A 211 -14.75 11.16 -17.14
C ILE A 211 -15.31 9.82 -17.64
N LYS A 212 -14.76 8.69 -17.19
CA LYS A 212 -15.26 7.36 -17.58
C LYS A 212 -16.73 7.15 -17.18
N GLN A 213 -17.12 7.60 -15.98
CA GLN A 213 -18.50 7.53 -15.54
C GLN A 213 -19.41 8.43 -16.38
N GLN A 214 -18.96 9.61 -16.77
CA GLN A 214 -19.73 10.52 -17.63
C GLN A 214 -19.89 9.95 -19.04
N GLU A 215 -18.84 9.40 -19.64
CA GLU A 215 -18.90 8.71 -20.93
C GLU A 215 -19.82 7.48 -20.87
N ALA A 216 -19.74 6.69 -19.80
CA ALA A 216 -20.63 5.54 -19.59
C ALA A 216 -22.10 5.98 -19.48
N ARG A 217 -22.38 7.05 -18.72
CA ARG A 217 -23.74 7.62 -18.62
C ARG A 217 -24.23 8.18 -19.94
N GLN A 218 -23.37 8.83 -20.73
CA GLN A 218 -23.74 9.33 -22.05
C GLN A 218 -24.09 8.17 -22.99
N ARG A 219 -23.26 7.12 -23.05
CA ARG A 219 -23.56 5.91 -23.83
C ARG A 219 -24.84 5.23 -23.38
N GLU A 220 -25.10 5.17 -22.08
CA GLU A 220 -26.33 4.61 -21.53
C GLU A 220 -27.56 5.46 -21.91
N GLN A 221 -27.42 6.80 -21.87
CA GLN A 221 -28.47 7.72 -22.32
C GLN A 221 -28.74 7.60 -23.82
N GLU A 222 -27.70 7.52 -24.65
CA GLU A 222 -27.82 7.32 -26.10
C GLU A 222 -28.47 5.97 -26.43
N ALA A 223 -28.07 4.90 -25.75
CA ALA A 223 -28.67 3.58 -25.90
C ALA A 223 -30.15 3.58 -25.48
N ASN A 224 -30.49 4.23 -24.36
CA ASN A 224 -31.88 4.37 -23.91
C ASN A 224 -32.72 5.24 -24.85
N ALA A 225 -32.15 6.31 -25.41
CA ALA A 225 -32.84 7.16 -26.38
C ALA A 225 -33.08 6.43 -27.71
N HIS A 226 -32.11 5.64 -28.17
CA HIS A 226 -32.29 4.75 -29.33
C HIS A 226 -33.38 3.71 -29.06
N PHE A 227 -33.41 3.16 -27.84
CA PHE A 227 -34.42 2.20 -27.41
C PHE A 227 -35.84 2.78 -27.40
N GLU A 228 -36.04 3.96 -26.81
CA GLU A 228 -37.36 4.61 -26.79
C GLU A 228 -37.85 4.94 -28.21
N LYS A 229 -36.96 5.33 -29.14
CA LYS A 229 -37.34 5.52 -30.56
C LYS A 229 -37.84 4.24 -31.22
N ILE A 230 -37.21 3.10 -30.95
CA ILE A 230 -37.69 1.79 -31.45
C ILE A 230 -39.05 1.47 -30.84
N ARG A 231 -39.23 1.72 -29.54
CA ARG A 231 -40.51 1.49 -28.85
C ARG A 231 -41.63 2.34 -29.44
N GLU A 232 -41.39 3.63 -29.67
CA GLU A 232 -42.35 4.54 -30.29
C GLU A 232 -42.72 4.09 -31.71
N ARG A 233 -41.74 3.68 -32.52
CA ARG A 233 -42.00 3.10 -33.85
C ARG A 233 -42.86 1.85 -33.77
N LEU A 234 -42.58 0.97 -32.82
CA LEU A 234 -43.31 -0.29 -32.66
C LEU A 234 -44.74 -0.06 -32.15
N GLN A 235 -44.93 0.92 -31.28
CA GLN A 235 -46.25 1.33 -30.81
C GLN A 235 -47.06 2.02 -31.91
N ALA A 236 -46.45 2.87 -32.72
CA ALA A 236 -47.08 3.47 -33.90
C ALA A 236 -47.49 2.39 -34.91
N PHE A 237 -46.61 1.41 -35.16
CA PHE A 237 -46.89 0.30 -36.06
C PHE A 237 -48.04 -0.61 -35.56
N VAL A 238 -48.17 -0.82 -34.25
CA VAL A 238 -49.34 -1.49 -33.64
C VAL A 238 -50.62 -0.67 -33.84
N GLN A 239 -50.55 0.67 -33.79
CA GLN A 239 -51.72 1.54 -33.98
C GLN A 239 -52.15 1.67 -35.45
N GLU A 240 -51.19 1.63 -36.38
CA GLU A 240 -51.44 1.66 -37.83
C GLU A 240 -51.72 0.28 -38.41
N ALA A 241 -51.96 -0.72 -37.56
CA ALA A 241 -52.09 -2.10 -38.01
C ALA A 241 -53.30 -2.33 -38.91
N ASP A 242 -54.37 -1.56 -38.79
CA ASP A 242 -55.57 -1.69 -39.63
C ASP A 242 -55.37 -1.18 -41.06
N SER A 243 -54.51 -0.19 -41.28
CA SER A 243 -54.31 0.46 -42.58
C SER A 243 -53.36 -0.27 -43.53
N HIS A 244 -52.59 -1.23 -43.01
CA HIS A 244 -51.55 -1.93 -43.77
C HIS A 244 -52.04 -3.26 -44.35
N SER A 245 -51.65 -3.56 -45.60
CA SER A 245 -51.85 -4.89 -46.20
C SER A 245 -51.03 -5.96 -45.49
N LEU A 246 -51.46 -7.23 -45.55
CA LEU A 246 -50.85 -8.32 -44.79
C LEU A 246 -49.36 -8.53 -45.13
N ASP A 247 -48.98 -8.38 -46.41
CA ASP A 247 -47.59 -8.53 -46.86
C ASP A 247 -46.70 -7.37 -46.33
N GLN A 248 -47.21 -6.13 -46.34
CA GLN A 248 -46.49 -4.96 -45.78
C GLN A 248 -46.32 -5.07 -44.26
N PHE A 249 -47.32 -5.65 -43.58
CA PHE A 249 -47.29 -5.83 -42.13
C PHE A 249 -46.29 -6.92 -41.72
N THR A 250 -46.12 -7.98 -42.52
CA THR A 250 -45.10 -9.01 -42.26
C THR A 250 -43.68 -8.52 -42.47
N ASP A 251 -43.42 -7.73 -43.52
CA ASP A 251 -42.08 -7.24 -43.83
C ASP A 251 -41.60 -6.19 -42.80
N GLN A 252 -42.49 -5.27 -42.41
CA GLN A 252 -42.18 -4.27 -41.39
C GLN A 252 -42.04 -4.89 -39.99
N ALA A 253 -42.85 -5.90 -39.65
CA ALA A 253 -42.67 -6.64 -38.40
C ALA A 253 -41.30 -7.35 -38.35
N ALA A 254 -40.85 -7.97 -39.44
CA ALA A 254 -39.56 -8.65 -39.50
C ALA A 254 -38.37 -7.68 -39.40
N LEU A 255 -38.49 -6.48 -39.98
CA LEU A 255 -37.49 -5.42 -39.86
C LEU A 255 -37.39 -4.90 -38.43
N LEU A 256 -38.53 -4.61 -37.79
CA LEU A 256 -38.56 -4.13 -36.40
C LEU A 256 -38.01 -5.18 -35.42
N THR A 257 -38.33 -6.47 -35.59
CA THR A 257 -37.76 -7.54 -34.76
C THR A 257 -36.23 -7.65 -34.90
N LYS A 258 -35.68 -7.37 -36.09
CA LYS A 258 -34.22 -7.30 -36.29
C LYS A 258 -33.60 -6.09 -35.59
N GLU A 259 -34.19 -4.91 -35.74
CA GLU A 259 -33.71 -3.68 -35.06
C GLU A 259 -33.72 -3.84 -33.52
N ILE A 260 -34.72 -4.53 -32.97
CA ILE A 260 -34.81 -4.86 -31.55
C ILE A 260 -33.70 -5.82 -31.11
N ALA A 261 -33.42 -6.85 -31.90
CA ALA A 261 -32.37 -7.83 -31.59
C ALA A 261 -30.99 -7.17 -31.59
N GLU A 262 -30.76 -6.21 -32.48
CA GLU A 262 -29.53 -5.42 -32.56
C GLU A 262 -29.39 -4.42 -31.39
N ALA A 263 -30.50 -3.87 -30.89
CA ALA A 263 -30.51 -2.90 -29.80
C ALA A 263 -30.20 -3.47 -28.39
N LYS A 264 -30.09 -4.80 -28.22
CA LYS A 264 -29.75 -5.50 -26.96
C LYS A 264 -30.44 -4.92 -25.71
N PRO A 265 -31.78 -4.98 -25.63
CA PRO A 265 -32.53 -4.37 -24.53
C PRO A 265 -32.23 -4.93 -23.14
N ASN A 266 -32.28 -4.06 -22.14
CA ASN A 266 -32.24 -4.44 -20.73
C ASN A 266 -33.53 -5.22 -20.33
N ARG A 267 -33.53 -5.91 -19.18
CA ARG A 267 -34.63 -6.79 -18.73
C ARG A 267 -36.00 -6.10 -18.72
N VAL A 268 -36.08 -4.85 -18.28
CA VAL A 268 -37.34 -4.07 -18.26
C VAL A 268 -37.79 -3.69 -19.67
N GLN A 269 -36.83 -3.25 -20.50
CA GLN A 269 -37.02 -2.88 -21.90
C GLN A 269 -37.53 -4.09 -22.72
N LYS A 270 -36.97 -5.28 -22.46
CA LYS A 270 -37.39 -6.53 -23.09
C LYS A 270 -38.85 -6.88 -22.77
N GLN A 271 -39.28 -6.73 -21.52
CA GLN A 271 -40.67 -6.97 -21.13
C GLN A 271 -41.67 -6.04 -21.83
N GLN A 272 -41.30 -4.77 -22.03
CA GLN A 272 -42.14 -3.81 -22.74
C GLN A 272 -42.28 -4.18 -24.23
N ILE A 273 -41.19 -4.59 -24.86
CA ILE A 273 -41.21 -5.05 -26.26
C ILE A 273 -41.96 -6.37 -26.39
N GLU A 274 -41.75 -7.35 -25.52
CA GLU A 274 -42.45 -8.63 -25.56
C GLU A 274 -43.97 -8.43 -25.52
N LYS A 275 -44.45 -7.44 -24.76
CA LYS A 275 -45.87 -7.07 -24.74
C LYS A 275 -46.35 -6.53 -26.10
N LEU A 276 -45.59 -5.63 -26.72
CA LEU A 276 -45.93 -5.05 -28.02
C LEU A 276 -45.77 -6.05 -29.18
N GLU A 277 -44.74 -6.90 -29.16
CA GLU A 277 -44.58 -8.01 -30.10
C GLU A 277 -45.73 -9.00 -30.02
N ARG A 278 -46.23 -9.30 -28.80
CA ARG A 278 -47.40 -10.16 -28.63
C ARG A 278 -48.65 -9.53 -29.24
N GLN A 279 -48.82 -8.21 -29.10
CA GLN A 279 -49.91 -7.49 -29.77
C GLN A 279 -49.77 -7.56 -31.30
N LEU A 280 -48.56 -7.35 -31.84
CA LEU A 280 -48.30 -7.50 -33.28
C LEU A 280 -48.59 -8.92 -33.80
N ARG A 281 -48.21 -9.96 -33.03
CA ARG A 281 -48.47 -11.36 -33.41
C ARG A 281 -49.97 -11.67 -33.43
N ASN A 282 -50.71 -11.20 -32.42
CA ASN A 282 -52.16 -11.38 -32.39
C ASN A 282 -52.83 -10.72 -33.60
N ILE A 283 -52.43 -9.49 -33.96
CA ILE A 283 -52.98 -8.79 -35.14
C ILE A 283 -52.59 -9.50 -36.44
N LEU A 284 -51.36 -10.03 -36.52
CA LEU A 284 -50.93 -10.86 -37.65
C LEU A 284 -51.74 -12.14 -37.78
N GLU A 285 -52.07 -12.80 -36.66
CA GLU A 285 -52.92 -13.99 -36.63
C GLU A 285 -54.35 -13.64 -37.07
N GLU A 286 -54.95 -12.58 -36.53
CA GLU A 286 -56.28 -12.11 -36.94
C GLU A 286 -56.36 -11.78 -38.44
N LYS A 287 -55.35 -11.10 -39.00
CA LYS A 287 -55.31 -10.81 -40.43
C LYS A 287 -55.10 -12.07 -41.29
N LYS A 288 -54.31 -13.04 -40.80
CA LYS A 288 -54.12 -14.34 -41.47
C LYS A 288 -55.40 -15.17 -41.44
N ASP A 289 -56.14 -15.14 -40.34
CA ASP A 289 -57.42 -15.83 -40.19
C ASP A 289 -58.49 -15.20 -41.10
N GLN A 290 -58.51 -13.88 -41.22
CA GLN A 290 -59.36 -13.17 -42.20
C GLN A 290 -59.03 -13.55 -43.65
N GLN A 291 -57.74 -13.71 -44.01
CA GLN A 291 -57.36 -14.24 -45.32
C GLN A 291 -57.71 -15.73 -45.50
N GLN A 292 -57.66 -16.53 -44.43
CA GLN A 292 -58.04 -17.94 -44.49
C GLN A 292 -59.55 -18.15 -44.61
N LEU A 293 -60.35 -17.22 -44.08
CA LEU A 293 -61.81 -17.22 -44.22
C LEU A 293 -62.28 -16.97 -45.66
N LEU A 294 -61.44 -16.37 -46.51
CA LEU A 294 -61.72 -16.11 -47.94
C LEU A 294 -61.43 -17.32 -48.85
N LEU A 295 -60.88 -18.42 -48.32
CA LEU A 295 -60.62 -19.64 -49.09
C LEU A 295 -61.90 -20.46 -49.30
N SER A 296 -62.06 -21.03 -50.50
CA SER A 296 -63.10 -22.04 -50.79
C SER A 296 -62.80 -23.34 -50.01
N ASP A 297 -63.83 -24.08 -49.59
CA ASP A 297 -63.67 -25.30 -48.77
C ASP A 297 -62.84 -26.39 -49.48
N ASP A 298 -62.92 -26.46 -50.82
CA ASP A 298 -62.09 -27.37 -51.64
C ASP A 298 -60.60 -26.98 -51.64
N GLU A 299 -60.29 -25.68 -51.61
CA GLU A 299 -58.91 -25.16 -51.56
C GLU A 299 -58.30 -25.33 -50.16
N LYS A 300 -59.12 -25.24 -49.11
CA LYS A 300 -58.72 -25.53 -47.73
C LYS A 300 -58.36 -27.00 -47.56
N GLU A 301 -59.14 -27.93 -48.12
CA GLU A 301 -58.83 -29.36 -48.09
C GLU A 301 -57.55 -29.69 -48.89
N ALA A 302 -57.38 -29.11 -50.08
CA ALA A 302 -56.18 -29.30 -50.89
C ALA A 302 -54.90 -28.81 -50.18
N ILE A 303 -54.96 -27.63 -49.54
CA ILE A 303 -53.83 -27.09 -48.76
C ILE A 303 -53.58 -27.92 -47.50
N HIS A 304 -54.62 -28.43 -46.83
CA HIS A 304 -54.46 -29.29 -45.66
C HIS A 304 -53.80 -30.63 -46.03
N GLN A 305 -54.22 -31.25 -47.13
CA GLN A 305 -53.60 -32.47 -47.66
C GLN A 305 -52.14 -32.23 -48.05
N LEU A 306 -51.83 -31.14 -48.75
CA LEU A 306 -50.45 -30.78 -49.11
C LEU A 306 -49.57 -30.47 -47.89
N LYS A 307 -50.11 -29.84 -46.84
CA LYS A 307 -49.42 -29.63 -45.56
C LYS A 307 -49.16 -30.95 -44.83
N GLY A 308 -50.08 -31.91 -44.90
CA GLY A 308 -49.88 -33.27 -44.39
C GLY A 308 -48.72 -33.96 -45.11
N VAL A 309 -48.72 -33.95 -46.44
CA VAL A 309 -47.63 -34.50 -47.27
C VAL A 309 -46.30 -33.80 -46.98
N LEU A 310 -46.30 -32.48 -46.80
CA LEU A 310 -45.11 -31.71 -46.42
C LEU A 310 -44.54 -32.16 -45.07
N LYS A 311 -45.41 -32.36 -44.08
CA LYS A 311 -44.99 -32.80 -42.74
C LYS A 311 -44.34 -34.18 -42.80
N GLU A 312 -44.97 -35.13 -43.49
CA GLU A 312 -44.39 -36.46 -43.70
C GLU A 312 -43.05 -36.41 -44.44
N ARG A 313 -42.92 -35.56 -45.47
CA ARG A 313 -41.65 -35.38 -46.19
C ARG A 313 -40.56 -34.77 -45.30
N LYS A 314 -40.90 -33.82 -44.42
CA LYS A 314 -39.95 -33.21 -43.46
C LYS A 314 -39.51 -34.19 -42.37
N GLU A 315 -40.42 -35.05 -41.89
CA GLU A 315 -40.10 -36.13 -40.96
C GLU A 315 -39.15 -37.15 -41.62
N ARG A 316 -39.46 -37.61 -42.84
CA ARG A 316 -38.56 -38.48 -43.63
C ARG A 316 -37.19 -37.85 -43.89
N ARG A 317 -37.12 -36.55 -44.19
CA ARG A 317 -35.86 -35.81 -44.33
C ARG A 317 -35.03 -35.87 -43.05
N GLN A 318 -35.66 -35.71 -41.89
CA GLN A 318 -34.97 -35.74 -40.61
C GLN A 318 -34.48 -37.15 -40.27
N GLU A 319 -35.27 -38.18 -40.56
CA GLU A 319 -34.88 -39.58 -40.42
C GLU A 319 -33.63 -39.90 -41.26
N ILE A 320 -33.60 -39.50 -42.53
CA ILE A 320 -32.45 -39.71 -43.43
C ILE A 320 -31.21 -38.95 -42.93
N LYS A 321 -31.37 -37.69 -42.47
CA LYS A 321 -30.26 -36.94 -41.87
C LYS A 321 -29.70 -37.62 -40.62
N ASN A 322 -30.57 -38.21 -39.80
CA ASN A 322 -30.14 -38.97 -38.63
C ASN A 322 -29.38 -40.23 -39.04
N GLN A 323 -29.86 -40.97 -40.04
CA GLN A 323 -29.18 -42.15 -40.60
C GLN A 323 -27.79 -41.82 -41.19
N ILE A 324 -27.67 -40.73 -41.96
CA ILE A 324 -26.38 -40.24 -42.46
C ILE A 324 -25.44 -39.88 -41.30
N SER A 325 -25.96 -39.25 -40.24
CA SER A 325 -25.17 -38.94 -39.04
C SER A 325 -24.67 -40.19 -38.33
N GLU A 326 -25.52 -41.21 -38.21
CA GLU A 326 -25.17 -42.51 -37.61
C GLU A 326 -24.09 -43.23 -38.43
N TRP A 327 -24.21 -43.25 -39.76
CA TRP A 327 -23.19 -43.86 -40.61
C TRP A 327 -21.89 -43.06 -40.68
N ARG A 328 -21.95 -41.72 -40.62
CA ARG A 328 -20.73 -40.89 -40.46
C ARG A 328 -20.02 -41.15 -39.14
N LYS A 329 -20.77 -41.35 -38.04
CA LYS A 329 -20.21 -41.74 -36.74
C LYS A 329 -19.63 -43.15 -36.76
N ALA A 330 -20.31 -44.12 -37.37
CA ALA A 330 -19.85 -45.49 -37.52
C ALA A 330 -18.60 -45.58 -38.40
N SER A 331 -18.55 -44.83 -39.51
CA SER A 331 -17.38 -44.69 -40.38
C SER A 331 -16.19 -44.05 -39.63
N SER A 332 -16.44 -43.02 -38.82
CA SER A 332 -15.38 -42.35 -38.02
C SER A 332 -14.86 -43.20 -36.85
N GLY A 333 -15.68 -44.13 -36.31
CA GLY A 333 -15.28 -45.05 -35.24
C GLY A 333 -14.52 -46.29 -35.73
N SER A 334 -14.60 -46.61 -37.02
CA SER A 334 -14.01 -47.79 -37.66
C SER A 334 -12.58 -47.52 -38.18
N GLY A 335 -11.73 -46.89 -37.36
CA GLY A 335 -10.41 -46.38 -37.76
C GLY A 335 -9.34 -47.41 -38.19
N LEU A 336 -9.72 -48.65 -38.51
CA LEU A 336 -8.78 -49.72 -38.88
C LEU A 336 -9.25 -50.68 -39.99
N ASP A 337 -10.48 -50.57 -40.50
CA ASP A 337 -10.97 -51.40 -41.62
C ASP A 337 -11.38 -50.54 -42.82
N PHE A 338 -10.49 -50.43 -43.80
CA PHE A 338 -10.68 -49.64 -45.03
C PHE A 338 -11.87 -50.14 -45.86
N THR A 339 -12.13 -51.45 -45.85
CA THR A 339 -13.25 -52.02 -46.61
C THR A 339 -14.60 -51.69 -45.99
N GLN A 340 -14.66 -51.61 -44.66
CA GLN A 340 -15.84 -51.21 -43.93
C GLN A 340 -16.11 -49.70 -44.05
N ALA A 341 -15.06 -48.87 -44.03
CA ALA A 341 -15.16 -47.43 -44.29
C ALA A 341 -15.66 -47.12 -45.71
N MET A 342 -15.18 -47.86 -46.72
CA MET A 342 -15.63 -47.70 -48.11
C MET A 342 -17.12 -48.04 -48.27
N ARG A 343 -17.60 -49.12 -47.63
CA ARG A 343 -19.03 -49.48 -47.62
C ARG A 343 -19.90 -48.43 -46.94
N PHE A 344 -19.45 -47.84 -45.83
CA PHE A 344 -20.21 -46.76 -45.18
C PHE A 344 -20.25 -45.49 -46.04
N ASN A 345 -19.18 -45.18 -46.78
CA ASN A 345 -19.17 -44.05 -47.71
C ASN A 345 -20.14 -44.27 -48.88
N GLU A 346 -20.18 -45.47 -49.47
CA GLU A 346 -21.17 -45.81 -50.51
C GLU A 346 -22.62 -45.70 -50.00
N LEU A 347 -22.88 -46.12 -48.77
CA LEU A 347 -24.20 -45.97 -48.13
C LEU A 347 -24.53 -44.49 -47.87
N ILE A 348 -23.58 -43.69 -47.39
CA ILE A 348 -23.75 -42.25 -47.17
C ILE A 348 -24.07 -41.55 -48.49
N GLU A 349 -23.34 -41.83 -49.56
CA GLU A 349 -23.57 -41.24 -50.87
C GLU A 349 -24.97 -41.58 -51.41
N ALA A 350 -25.39 -42.84 -51.28
CA ALA A 350 -26.74 -43.28 -51.67
C ALA A 350 -27.87 -42.61 -50.86
N GLU A 351 -27.66 -42.33 -49.57
CA GLU A 351 -28.64 -41.58 -48.75
C GLU A 351 -28.55 -40.07 -48.95
N GLU A 352 -27.40 -39.51 -49.32
CA GLU A 352 -27.27 -38.12 -49.74
C GLU A 352 -28.08 -37.88 -51.03
N ASP A 353 -28.02 -38.79 -51.99
CA ASP A 353 -28.87 -38.76 -53.20
C ASP A 353 -30.37 -38.84 -52.87
N ARG A 354 -30.75 -39.64 -51.87
CA ARG A 354 -32.15 -39.74 -51.40
C ARG A 354 -32.59 -38.48 -50.67
N LEU A 355 -31.69 -37.89 -49.89
CA LEU A 355 -31.92 -36.63 -49.20
C LEU A 355 -32.16 -35.51 -50.22
N GLU A 356 -31.35 -35.42 -51.28
CA GLU A 356 -31.51 -34.43 -52.33
C GLU A 356 -32.86 -34.57 -53.05
N LYS A 357 -33.29 -35.81 -53.36
CA LYS A 357 -34.61 -36.08 -53.95
C LYS A 357 -35.78 -35.70 -53.04
N ILE A 358 -35.62 -35.86 -51.72
CA ILE A 358 -36.64 -35.45 -50.76
C ILE A 358 -36.62 -33.93 -50.58
N GLU A 359 -35.46 -33.30 -50.61
CA GLU A 359 -35.33 -31.84 -50.52
C GLU A 359 -35.92 -31.15 -51.76
N SER A 360 -35.67 -31.66 -52.97
CA SER A 360 -36.33 -31.18 -54.18
C SER A 360 -37.84 -31.43 -54.15
N GLY A 361 -38.28 -32.60 -53.67
CA GLY A 361 -39.69 -32.89 -53.47
C GLY A 361 -40.36 -32.01 -52.41
N ILE A 362 -39.67 -31.61 -51.34
CA ILE A 362 -40.17 -30.63 -50.36
C ILE A 362 -40.32 -29.27 -51.04
N TYR A 363 -39.30 -28.85 -51.80
CA TYR A 363 -39.34 -27.58 -52.52
C TYR A 363 -40.50 -27.49 -53.52
N GLU A 364 -40.79 -28.57 -54.26
CA GLU A 364 -41.95 -28.65 -55.16
C GLU A 364 -43.28 -28.53 -54.43
N VAL A 365 -43.44 -29.23 -53.29
CA VAL A 365 -44.67 -29.15 -52.48
C VAL A 365 -44.82 -27.76 -51.84
N GLU A 366 -43.73 -27.15 -51.36
CA GLU A 366 -43.75 -25.77 -50.84
C GLU A 366 -44.11 -24.77 -51.95
N LYS A 367 -43.60 -24.97 -53.16
CA LYS A 367 -43.91 -24.15 -54.33
C LYS A 367 -45.38 -24.29 -54.75
N GLU A 368 -45.95 -25.49 -54.71
CA GLU A 368 -47.35 -25.71 -55.07
C GLU A 368 -48.32 -25.21 -53.98
N ILE A 369 -47.97 -25.34 -52.70
CA ILE A 369 -48.68 -24.66 -51.60
C ILE A 369 -48.65 -23.15 -51.80
N ALA A 370 -47.47 -22.58 -52.11
CA ALA A 370 -47.32 -21.15 -52.36
C ALA A 370 -48.08 -20.68 -53.62
N ARG A 371 -48.17 -21.52 -54.65
CA ARG A 371 -48.95 -21.26 -55.88
C ARG A 371 -50.44 -21.24 -55.58
N LEU A 372 -50.97 -22.23 -54.87
CA LEU A 372 -52.38 -22.27 -54.47
C LEU A 372 -52.72 -21.08 -53.57
N GLN A 373 -51.84 -20.73 -52.62
CA GLN A 373 -51.98 -19.52 -51.80
C GLN A 373 -51.89 -18.21 -52.60
N ARG A 374 -51.24 -18.20 -53.77
CA ARG A 374 -51.16 -17.03 -54.67
C ARG A 374 -52.33 -16.96 -55.66
N GLN A 375 -52.88 -18.08 -56.11
CA GLN A 375 -54.11 -18.08 -56.93
C GLN A 375 -55.32 -17.55 -56.14
N VAL A 376 -55.27 -17.64 -54.81
CA VAL A 376 -56.21 -17.05 -53.86
C VAL A 376 -56.05 -15.51 -53.72
N LYS A 377 -54.97 -14.92 -54.26
CA LYS A 377 -54.74 -13.47 -54.28
C LYS A 377 -55.27 -12.77 -55.55
N SER A 378 -55.77 -13.53 -56.55
CA SER A 378 -56.48 -13.02 -57.73
C SER A 378 -57.98 -13.16 -57.53
#